data_AF-A0A168H7I4-F1
#
_entry.id   AF-A0A168H7I4-F1
#
_cell.length_a   1.000
_cell.length_b   1.000
_cell.length_c   1.000
_cell.angle_alpha   90.00
_cell.angle_beta   90.00
_cell.angle_gamma   90.00
#
_symmetry.space_group_name_H-M   'P 1'
#
loop_
_entity.id
_entity.type
_entity.pdbx_description
1 polymer ?
#
loop_
_entity_poly.entity_id
_entity_poly.type
_entity_poly.pdbx_seq_one_letter_code
_entity_poly.pdbx_strand_id
1 'polypeptide(L)'
;MSDSPLCPAWIYSATSNIHRAKDKSWFGADYQPIKSSLGPHNVSSSLHDAVLGIGTVEILVKRRPDARGAQGHGVLRLRNVLHVPSCICNVIGTPVTKEYVLRAASGGICEISDKKGKAAGYFYKLDLPGQLLQLRLSGPPVGPRVGPSPFQPQHKYKICAWWHEDHRQLTMRQLAKRAKKLPRPGVAAFDNDERAWMKREHGSVWKFMRAFGLKGNSEEDAEKARQIIRSNTAPDMADTLGTDASVVESNALVAQANKYFGAKELGWIIINYGDVLSFMVSLRLKFSDARDGFKAKKIAAILMAPDADKG
;
A
#
# COMPACT_ATOMS: atom_id res chain seq x y z
N MET A 1 -28.05 5.64 -3.57
CA MET A 1 -27.25 6.49 -4.49
C MET A 1 -27.05 5.67 -5.75
N SER A 2 -27.61 6.10 -6.88
CA SER A 2 -27.45 5.40 -8.15
C SER A 2 -25.99 5.53 -8.59
N ASP A 3 -25.21 4.45 -8.46
CA ASP A 3 -23.86 4.36 -9.04
C ASP A 3 -23.99 4.59 -10.54
N SER A 4 -23.63 5.80 -10.98
CA SER A 4 -23.55 6.09 -12.41
C SER A 4 -22.47 5.19 -13.00
N PRO A 5 -22.74 4.52 -14.14
CA PRO A 5 -21.83 3.55 -14.70
C PRO A 5 -20.52 4.24 -15.11
N LEU A 6 -19.39 3.57 -14.86
CA LEU A 6 -18.05 4.07 -15.18
C LEU A 6 -17.94 4.46 -16.66
N CYS A 7 -17.33 5.60 -16.95
CA CYS A 7 -17.07 6.02 -18.32
C CYS A 7 -16.11 5.02 -18.99
N PRO A 8 -16.52 4.38 -20.11
CA PRO A 8 -15.70 3.38 -20.79
C PRO A 8 -14.55 4.00 -21.60
N ALA A 9 -14.65 5.28 -21.92
CA ALA A 9 -13.82 5.92 -22.93
C ALA A 9 -12.49 6.40 -22.35
N TRP A 10 -11.44 5.63 -22.61
CA TRP A 10 -10.05 5.98 -22.35
C TRP A 10 -9.33 6.33 -23.65
N ILE A 11 -9.20 7.62 -23.93
CA ILE A 11 -8.65 8.11 -25.19
C ILE A 11 -7.18 8.45 -25.05
N TYR A 12 -6.32 7.92 -25.93
CA TYR A 12 -4.94 8.37 -26.03
C TYR A 12 -4.85 9.70 -26.77
N SER A 13 -4.12 10.66 -26.20
CA SER A 13 -3.94 12.00 -26.77
C SER A 13 -2.48 12.44 -26.66
N ALA A 14 -1.79 12.50 -27.80
CA ALA A 14 -0.39 12.90 -27.90
C ALA A 14 -0.15 14.39 -27.59
N THR A 15 -1.20 15.21 -27.55
CA THR A 15 -1.13 16.64 -27.18
C THR A 15 -1.40 16.88 -25.70
N SER A 16 -1.69 15.83 -24.93
CA SER A 16 -1.97 15.93 -23.49
C SER A 16 -0.69 15.70 -22.68
N ASN A 17 -0.41 16.56 -21.71
CA ASN A 17 0.79 16.46 -20.85
C ASN A 17 0.52 15.69 -19.54
N ILE A 18 -0.71 15.23 -19.33
CA ILE A 18 -1.17 14.55 -18.12
C ILE A 18 -2.26 13.50 -18.43
N HIS A 19 -2.48 12.57 -17.52
CA HIS A 19 -3.63 11.67 -17.53
C HIS A 19 -4.80 12.29 -16.78
N ARG A 20 -6.04 12.04 -17.22
CA ARG A 20 -7.24 12.38 -16.43
C ARG A 20 -8.29 11.28 -16.48
N ALA A 21 -9.05 11.16 -15.40
CA ALA A 21 -10.20 10.29 -15.29
C ALA A 21 -11.42 11.09 -14.83
N LYS A 22 -12.57 10.77 -15.40
CA LYS A 22 -13.86 11.38 -15.08
C LYS A 22 -14.38 10.86 -13.73
N ASP A 23 -14.38 9.55 -13.54
CA ASP A 23 -15.05 8.93 -12.41
C ASP A 23 -14.07 8.59 -11.29
N LYS A 24 -14.44 8.92 -10.04
CA LYS A 24 -13.64 8.64 -8.84
C LYS A 24 -13.39 7.13 -8.64
N SER A 25 -14.32 6.27 -9.07
CA SER A 25 -14.22 4.82 -8.85
C SER A 25 -13.12 4.13 -9.68
N TRP A 26 -12.45 4.86 -10.59
CA TRP A 26 -11.24 4.38 -11.26
C TRP A 26 -9.98 4.39 -10.36
N PHE A 27 -9.98 5.19 -9.29
CA PHE A 27 -8.80 5.43 -8.48
C PHE A 27 -8.63 4.37 -7.39
N GLY A 28 -7.38 3.99 -7.14
CA GLY A 28 -7.02 3.12 -6.04
C GLY A 28 -7.02 3.82 -4.67
N ALA A 29 -6.51 3.12 -3.66
CA ALA A 29 -6.45 3.61 -2.29
C ALA A 29 -5.52 4.84 -2.10
N ASP A 30 -4.65 5.13 -3.07
CA ASP A 30 -3.73 6.28 -3.04
C ASP A 30 -4.37 7.60 -3.49
N TYR A 31 -5.68 7.60 -3.76
CA TYR A 31 -6.43 8.81 -4.12
C TYR A 31 -6.31 9.91 -3.06
N GLN A 32 -5.81 11.06 -3.48
CA GLN A 32 -5.67 12.25 -2.64
C GLN A 32 -6.49 13.41 -3.21
N PRO A 33 -7.40 14.00 -2.41
CA PRO A 33 -8.08 15.24 -2.78
C PRO A 33 -7.08 16.38 -2.95
N ILE A 34 -7.18 17.07 -4.09
CA ILE A 34 -6.42 18.28 -4.40
C ILE A 34 -7.39 19.34 -4.95
N LYS A 35 -7.00 20.60 -4.86
CA LYS A 35 -7.70 21.71 -5.51
C LYS A 35 -6.78 22.27 -6.58
N SER A 36 -7.08 21.99 -7.84
CA SER A 36 -6.36 22.51 -9.01
C SER A 36 -7.33 22.68 -10.16
N SER A 37 -6.86 23.21 -11.29
CA SER A 37 -7.59 23.27 -12.54
C SER A 37 -6.75 22.73 -13.69
N LEU A 38 -7.43 22.24 -14.73
CA LEU A 38 -6.82 22.09 -16.05
C LEU A 38 -6.79 23.44 -16.77
N GLY A 39 -5.75 23.64 -17.57
CA GLY A 39 -5.61 24.79 -18.44
C GLY A 39 -6.12 24.49 -19.86
N PRO A 40 -6.58 25.50 -20.60
CA PRO A 40 -6.83 25.35 -22.02
C PRO A 40 -5.52 25.05 -22.76
N HIS A 41 -5.57 24.13 -23.72
CA HIS A 41 -4.46 23.93 -24.65
C HIS A 41 -4.57 24.98 -25.77
N ASN A 42 -3.80 26.06 -25.61
CA ASN A 42 -3.82 27.31 -26.37
C ASN A 42 -5.04 28.19 -26.05
N VAL A 43 -4.76 29.45 -25.71
CA VAL A 43 -5.64 30.41 -25.03
C VAL A 43 -6.91 30.73 -25.84
N SER A 44 -8.10 30.63 -25.20
CA SER A 44 -9.36 31.37 -25.46
C SER A 44 -10.59 30.68 -24.83
N SER A 45 -10.45 29.69 -23.95
CA SER A 45 -11.58 29.17 -23.16
C SER A 45 -11.37 29.46 -21.68
N SER A 46 -12.29 30.24 -21.11
CA SER A 46 -12.44 30.55 -19.68
C SER A 46 -12.91 29.36 -18.84
N LEU A 47 -13.08 28.18 -19.46
CA LEU A 47 -13.51 26.96 -18.80
C LEU A 47 -12.30 26.19 -18.29
N HIS A 48 -11.93 26.51 -17.05
CA HIS A 48 -11.04 25.68 -16.25
C HIS A 48 -11.82 24.48 -15.72
N ASP A 49 -11.50 23.29 -16.20
CA ASP A 49 -12.03 22.07 -15.60
C ASP A 49 -11.43 21.88 -14.20
N ALA A 50 -12.29 21.79 -13.20
CA ALA A 50 -11.88 21.62 -11.81
C ALA A 50 -11.30 20.23 -11.57
N VAL A 51 -10.08 20.19 -11.04
CA VAL A 51 -9.41 18.97 -10.61
C VAL A 51 -9.69 18.76 -9.13
N LEU A 52 -10.35 17.64 -8.81
CA LEU A 52 -10.80 17.32 -7.44
C LEU A 52 -9.85 16.38 -6.70
N GLY A 53 -8.98 15.69 -7.41
CA GLY A 53 -8.04 14.76 -6.81
C GLY A 53 -7.00 14.22 -7.78
N ILE A 54 -6.07 13.44 -7.23
CA ILE A 54 -5.00 12.78 -7.97
C ILE A 54 -4.72 11.42 -7.35
N GLY A 55 -4.35 10.44 -8.16
CA GLY A 55 -3.97 9.11 -7.68
C GLY A 55 -3.52 8.17 -8.78
N THR A 56 -3.48 6.89 -8.46
CA THR A 56 -3.16 5.82 -9.40
C THR A 56 -4.46 5.17 -9.89
N VAL A 57 -4.50 4.87 -11.19
CA VAL A 57 -5.59 4.14 -11.84
C VAL A 57 -5.03 2.86 -12.42
N GLU A 58 -5.67 1.74 -12.10
CA GLU A 58 -5.35 0.42 -12.63
C GLU A 58 -6.47 -0.02 -13.58
N ILE A 59 -6.19 0.02 -14.88
CA ILE A 59 -7.18 -0.23 -15.91
C ILE A 59 -7.06 -1.68 -16.37
N LEU A 60 -8.13 -2.46 -16.21
CA LEU A 60 -8.21 -3.82 -16.75
C LEU A 60 -8.46 -3.78 -18.25
N VAL A 61 -7.50 -4.29 -19.02
CA VAL A 61 -7.45 -4.15 -20.47
C VAL A 61 -7.27 -5.50 -21.16
N LYS A 62 -7.72 -5.58 -22.41
CA LYS A 62 -7.41 -6.72 -23.27
C LYS A 62 -6.01 -6.51 -23.84
N ARG A 63 -5.11 -7.49 -23.67
CA ARG A 63 -3.70 -7.38 -24.10
C ARG A 63 -3.56 -7.34 -25.62
N ARG A 64 -4.29 -8.23 -26.31
CA ARG A 64 -4.29 -8.33 -27.77
C ARG A 64 -5.69 -8.68 -28.30
N PRO A 65 -6.00 -8.38 -29.56
CA PRO A 65 -7.31 -8.68 -30.15
C PRO A 65 -7.63 -10.19 -30.17
N ASP A 66 -6.63 -11.00 -30.46
CA ASP A 66 -6.66 -12.46 -30.60
C ASP A 66 -6.58 -13.19 -29.25
N ALA A 67 -5.98 -12.58 -28.23
CA ALA A 67 -5.81 -13.23 -26.93
C ALA A 67 -7.15 -13.65 -26.28
N ARG A 68 -7.15 -14.85 -25.68
CA ARG A 68 -8.30 -15.50 -25.03
C ARG A 68 -7.92 -15.94 -23.61
N GLY A 69 -8.94 -16.14 -22.76
CA GLY A 69 -8.77 -16.59 -21.37
C GLY A 69 -8.06 -15.58 -20.48
N ALA A 70 -7.75 -15.98 -19.24
CA ALA A 70 -7.18 -15.10 -18.22
C ALA A 70 -5.86 -14.40 -18.67
N GLN A 71 -5.02 -15.09 -19.43
CA GLN A 71 -3.74 -14.55 -19.93
C GLN A 71 -3.91 -13.49 -21.02
N GLY A 72 -5.10 -13.38 -21.62
CA GLY A 72 -5.44 -12.34 -22.58
C GLY A 72 -5.76 -10.98 -21.96
N HIS A 73 -5.81 -10.91 -20.63
CA HIS A 73 -6.10 -9.69 -19.89
C HIS A 73 -4.85 -9.15 -19.20
N GLY A 74 -4.79 -7.83 -19.03
CA GLY A 74 -3.69 -7.13 -18.40
C GLY A 74 -4.19 -5.97 -17.55
N VAL A 75 -3.29 -5.42 -16.75
CA VAL A 75 -3.52 -4.19 -15.99
C VAL A 75 -2.60 -3.12 -16.56
N LEU A 76 -3.20 -2.05 -17.08
CA LEU A 76 -2.49 -0.84 -17.46
C LEU A 76 -2.53 0.12 -16.27
N ARG A 77 -1.38 0.36 -15.66
CA ARG A 77 -1.29 1.25 -14.50
C ARG A 77 -0.87 2.64 -14.93
N LEU A 78 -1.69 3.63 -14.60
CA LEU A 78 -1.41 5.05 -14.83
C LEU A 78 -1.23 5.74 -13.48
N ARG A 79 -0.09 6.40 -13.29
CA ARG A 79 0.23 7.15 -12.07
C ARG A 79 -0.05 8.64 -12.27
N ASN A 80 -0.30 9.34 -11.16
CA ASN A 80 -0.54 10.79 -11.15
C ASN A 80 -1.69 11.20 -12.10
N VAL A 81 -2.77 10.40 -12.11
CA VAL A 81 -3.97 10.68 -12.90
C VAL A 81 -4.80 11.73 -12.17
N LEU A 82 -5.32 12.72 -12.88
CA LEU A 82 -6.17 13.76 -12.31
C LEU A 82 -7.65 13.34 -12.35
N HIS A 83 -8.38 13.55 -11.25
CA HIS A 83 -9.83 13.35 -11.19
C HIS A 83 -10.56 14.63 -11.60
N VAL A 84 -11.28 14.55 -12.72
CA VAL A 84 -11.94 15.70 -13.37
C VAL A 84 -13.34 15.29 -13.86
N PRO A 85 -14.38 15.39 -13.01
CA PRO A 85 -15.69 14.83 -13.32
C PRO A 85 -16.49 15.60 -14.38
N SER A 86 -16.14 16.86 -14.65
CA SER A 86 -16.78 17.69 -15.71
C SER A 86 -16.46 17.20 -17.12
N CYS A 87 -15.42 16.39 -17.29
CA CYS A 87 -14.99 15.91 -18.60
C CYS A 87 -15.93 14.83 -19.18
N ILE A 88 -16.05 14.80 -20.50
CA ILE A 88 -16.85 13.80 -21.22
C ILE A 88 -16.25 12.39 -21.17
N CYS A 89 -14.92 12.26 -21.06
CA CYS A 89 -14.19 10.99 -21.10
C CYS A 89 -12.86 11.03 -20.34
N ASN A 90 -12.25 9.86 -20.17
CA ASN A 90 -10.91 9.70 -19.62
C ASN A 90 -9.84 9.92 -20.72
N VAL A 91 -8.65 10.34 -20.31
CA VAL A 91 -7.54 10.64 -21.23
C VAL A 91 -6.24 10.03 -20.74
N ILE A 92 -5.55 9.37 -21.66
CA ILE A 92 -4.17 8.88 -21.51
C ILE A 92 -3.26 9.85 -22.27
N GLY A 93 -2.61 10.76 -21.54
CA GLY A 93 -1.63 11.67 -22.12
C GLY A 93 -0.26 11.05 -22.35
N THR A 94 0.66 11.88 -22.84
CA THR A 94 2.04 11.51 -23.16
C THR A 94 2.87 10.92 -22.03
N PRO A 95 2.63 11.15 -20.72
CA PRO A 95 3.43 10.49 -19.68
C PRO A 95 3.39 8.96 -19.71
N VAL A 96 2.41 8.35 -20.41
CA VAL A 96 2.37 6.90 -20.64
C VAL A 96 3.64 6.39 -21.34
N THR A 97 4.27 7.22 -22.19
CA THR A 97 5.48 6.83 -22.95
C THR A 97 6.72 6.68 -22.07
N LYS A 98 6.66 7.15 -20.82
CA LYS A 98 7.75 6.96 -19.84
C LYS A 98 7.84 5.53 -19.35
N GLU A 99 6.72 4.81 -19.29
CA GLU A 99 6.63 3.44 -18.78
C GLU A 99 6.35 2.42 -19.88
N TYR A 100 5.71 2.86 -20.98
CA TYR A 100 5.25 2.00 -22.05
C TYR A 100 5.70 2.49 -23.42
N VAL A 101 5.78 1.57 -24.38
CA VAL A 101 6.07 1.84 -25.78
C VAL A 101 4.77 1.65 -26.58
N LEU A 102 4.40 2.65 -27.36
CA LEU A 102 3.28 2.59 -28.30
C LEU A 102 3.82 2.25 -29.68
N ARG A 103 3.22 1.24 -30.34
CA ARG A 103 3.57 0.83 -31.69
C ARG A 103 2.32 0.76 -32.55
N ALA A 104 2.38 1.34 -33.75
CA ALA A 104 1.34 1.11 -34.75
C ALA A 104 1.43 -0.35 -35.21
N ALA A 105 0.29 -1.03 -35.25
CA ALA A 105 0.13 -2.37 -35.78
C ALA A 105 -0.77 -2.33 -37.03
N SER A 106 -0.89 -3.46 -37.72
CA SER A 106 -1.80 -3.62 -38.83
C SER A 106 -3.27 -3.46 -38.39
N GLY A 107 -4.14 -3.07 -39.32
CA GLY A 107 -5.59 -2.95 -39.05
C GLY A 107 -6.00 -1.74 -38.21
N GLY A 108 -5.19 -0.68 -38.15
CA GLY A 108 -5.54 0.56 -37.44
C GLY A 108 -5.47 0.44 -35.91
N ILE A 109 -4.79 -0.59 -35.41
CA ILE A 109 -4.56 -0.82 -33.98
C ILE A 109 -3.22 -0.17 -33.58
N CYS A 110 -3.16 0.36 -32.37
CA CYS A 110 -1.91 0.76 -31.75
C CYS A 110 -1.66 -0.08 -30.50
N GLU A 111 -0.66 -0.94 -30.53
CA GLU A 111 -0.28 -1.76 -29.39
C GLU A 111 0.47 -0.93 -28.34
N ILE A 112 0.21 -1.24 -27.07
CA ILE A 112 0.97 -0.73 -25.94
C ILE A 112 1.67 -1.90 -25.26
N SER A 113 2.98 -1.78 -25.08
CA SER A 113 3.81 -2.78 -24.42
C SER A 113 4.69 -2.13 -23.35
N ASP A 114 5.08 -2.89 -22.34
CA ASP A 114 6.11 -2.42 -21.41
C ASP A 114 7.48 -2.28 -22.12
N LYS A 115 8.46 -1.68 -21.42
CA LYS A 115 9.83 -1.53 -21.94
C LYS A 115 10.56 -2.86 -22.16
N LYS A 116 10.08 -3.96 -21.58
CA LYS A 116 10.61 -5.31 -21.76
C LYS A 116 9.97 -6.01 -22.97
N GLY A 117 9.07 -5.34 -23.69
CA GLY A 117 8.39 -5.86 -24.87
C GLY A 117 7.13 -6.68 -24.57
N LYS A 118 6.72 -6.81 -23.30
CA LYS A 118 5.49 -7.53 -22.94
C LYS A 118 4.27 -6.69 -23.32
N ALA A 119 3.33 -7.29 -24.05
CA ALA A 119 2.07 -6.63 -24.42
C ALA A 119 1.26 -6.26 -23.16
N ALA A 120 0.94 -4.97 -23.03
CA ALA A 120 0.15 -4.42 -21.93
C ALA A 120 -1.31 -4.21 -22.35
N GLY A 121 -1.59 -3.95 -23.63
CA GLY A 121 -2.91 -3.61 -24.14
C GLY A 121 -2.85 -3.16 -25.61
N TYR A 122 -3.98 -2.66 -26.11
CA TYR A 122 -4.00 -1.98 -27.40
C TYR A 122 -5.10 -0.92 -27.48
N PHE A 123 -4.88 0.05 -28.35
CA PHE A 123 -5.83 1.06 -28.77
C PHE A 123 -6.40 0.70 -30.13
N TYR A 124 -7.68 1.01 -30.35
CA TYR A 124 -8.33 0.93 -31.65
C TYR A 124 -8.86 2.29 -32.04
N LYS A 125 -8.93 2.55 -33.35
CA LYS A 125 -9.53 3.78 -33.88
C LYS A 125 -11.05 3.71 -33.73
N LEU A 126 -11.63 4.77 -33.18
CA LEU A 126 -13.08 4.96 -33.23
C LEU A 126 -13.48 5.39 -34.65
N ASP A 127 -14.61 4.87 -35.10
CA ASP A 127 -15.27 5.29 -36.33
C ASP A 127 -15.99 6.64 -36.11
N LEU A 128 -15.19 7.67 -35.85
CA LEU A 128 -15.62 9.04 -35.60
C LEU A 128 -14.74 10.01 -36.38
N PRO A 129 -15.27 11.18 -36.79
CA PRO A 129 -14.45 12.25 -37.34
C PRO A 129 -13.28 12.60 -36.41
N GLY A 130 -12.05 12.50 -36.93
CA GLY A 130 -10.82 12.70 -36.15
C GLY A 130 -10.13 11.43 -35.64
N GLN A 131 -10.71 10.24 -35.87
CA GLN A 131 -10.09 8.92 -35.62
C GLN A 131 -9.42 8.78 -34.23
N LEU A 132 -10.16 9.11 -33.17
CA LEU A 132 -9.67 8.99 -31.80
C LEU A 132 -9.21 7.56 -31.49
N LEU A 133 -8.12 7.42 -30.73
CA LEU A 133 -7.58 6.13 -30.29
C LEU A 133 -8.12 5.78 -28.91
N GLN A 134 -9.00 4.78 -28.84
CA GLN A 134 -9.59 4.30 -27.58
C GLN A 134 -8.94 3.01 -27.10
N LEU A 135 -8.62 2.94 -25.81
CA LEU A 135 -8.07 1.75 -25.16
C LEU A 135 -9.13 0.64 -25.07
N ARG A 136 -8.74 -0.60 -25.41
CA ARG A 136 -9.64 -1.75 -25.24
C ARG A 136 -9.67 -2.23 -23.79
N LEU A 137 -10.75 -1.92 -23.09
CA LEU A 137 -11.04 -2.46 -21.77
C LEU A 137 -11.36 -3.96 -21.81
N SER A 138 -11.07 -4.65 -20.72
CA SER A 138 -11.62 -5.97 -20.44
C SER A 138 -13.10 -5.82 -20.09
N GLY A 139 -13.95 -6.67 -20.66
CA GLY A 139 -15.36 -6.76 -20.24
C GLY A 139 -15.54 -7.69 -19.04
N PRO A 140 -16.75 -7.71 -18.44
CA PRO A 140 -17.11 -8.71 -17.43
C PRO A 140 -16.91 -10.15 -17.92
N PRO A 141 -16.55 -11.11 -17.05
CA PRO A 141 -16.41 -10.97 -15.59
C PRO A 141 -15.05 -10.39 -15.14
N VAL A 142 -14.08 -10.27 -16.04
CA VAL A 142 -12.72 -9.87 -15.67
C VAL A 142 -12.61 -8.37 -15.44
N GLY A 143 -13.14 -7.55 -16.35
CA GLY A 143 -13.10 -6.10 -16.25
C GLY A 143 -14.41 -5.47 -15.77
N PRO A 144 -14.39 -4.16 -15.48
CA PRO A 144 -15.51 -3.48 -14.86
C PRO A 144 -16.73 -3.42 -15.79
N ARG A 145 -17.92 -3.34 -15.18
CA ARG A 145 -19.13 -2.92 -15.89
C ARG A 145 -19.01 -1.42 -16.15
N VAL A 146 -19.07 -1.03 -17.42
CA VAL A 146 -18.92 0.35 -17.88
C VAL A 146 -20.20 0.80 -18.58
N GLY A 147 -20.40 2.11 -18.64
CA GLY A 147 -21.53 2.73 -19.31
C GLY A 147 -21.40 2.71 -20.84
N PRO A 148 -22.36 3.32 -21.55
CA PRO A 148 -22.27 3.49 -22.99
C PRO A 148 -21.15 4.46 -23.39
N SER A 149 -20.78 4.44 -24.67
CA SER A 149 -19.85 5.43 -25.22
C SER A 149 -20.39 6.85 -25.01
N PRO A 150 -19.57 7.80 -24.50
CA PRO A 150 -19.99 9.19 -24.34
C PRO A 150 -19.96 9.99 -25.66
N PHE A 151 -19.46 9.39 -26.75
CA PHE A 151 -19.29 10.07 -28.03
C PHE A 151 -20.51 9.91 -28.92
N GLN A 152 -20.91 11.02 -29.53
CA GLN A 152 -21.97 11.06 -30.52
C GLN A 152 -21.39 10.75 -31.91
N PRO A 153 -22.10 9.94 -32.73
CA PRO A 153 -21.74 9.75 -34.13
C PRO A 153 -21.63 11.08 -34.87
N GLN A 154 -20.76 11.17 -35.87
CA GLN A 154 -20.56 12.34 -36.73
C GLN A 154 -20.06 13.64 -36.05
N HIS A 155 -19.84 13.63 -34.73
CA HIS A 155 -19.25 14.78 -34.05
C HIS A 155 -17.71 14.68 -34.00
N LYS A 156 -17.02 15.77 -34.34
CA LYS A 156 -15.57 15.85 -34.30
C LYS A 156 -15.11 16.35 -32.93
N TYR A 157 -14.45 15.49 -32.17
CA TYR A 157 -13.94 15.84 -30.85
C TYR A 157 -12.46 16.20 -30.90
N LYS A 158 -12.07 17.27 -30.18
CA LYS A 158 -10.67 17.58 -29.86
C LYS A 158 -10.46 17.37 -28.37
N ILE A 159 -9.88 16.22 -28.01
CA ILE A 159 -9.72 15.81 -26.61
C ILE A 159 -8.27 16.02 -26.18
N CYS A 160 -8.08 16.88 -25.19
CA CYS A 160 -6.78 17.12 -24.57
C CYS A 160 -6.92 17.32 -23.05
N ALA A 161 -5.83 17.06 -22.34
CA ALA A 161 -5.68 17.36 -20.92
C ALA A 161 -4.33 18.06 -20.72
N TRP A 162 -4.40 19.30 -20.24
CA TRP A 162 -3.22 20.11 -19.98
C TRP A 162 -3.22 20.60 -18.54
N TRP A 163 -2.17 20.25 -17.79
CA TRP A 163 -1.95 20.74 -16.44
C TRP A 163 -0.73 21.64 -16.44
N HIS A 164 -0.93 22.93 -16.12
CA HIS A 164 0.14 23.92 -16.11
C HIS A 164 1.25 23.52 -15.15
N GLU A 165 2.50 23.75 -15.57
CA GLU A 165 3.68 23.30 -14.85
C GLU A 165 3.75 23.86 -13.43
N ASP A 166 3.43 25.14 -13.25
CA ASP A 166 3.52 25.82 -11.96
C ASP A 166 2.57 25.19 -10.93
N HIS A 167 1.31 24.98 -11.32
CA HIS A 167 0.30 24.32 -10.48
C HIS A 167 0.67 22.86 -10.22
N ARG A 168 1.19 22.15 -11.24
CA ARG A 168 1.65 20.78 -11.12
C ARG A 168 2.77 20.65 -10.10
N GLN A 169 3.83 21.45 -10.24
CA GLN A 169 4.98 21.39 -9.34
C GLN A 169 4.61 21.75 -7.91
N LEU A 170 3.81 22.81 -7.71
CA LEU A 170 3.34 23.19 -6.38
C LEU A 170 2.54 22.05 -5.73
N THR A 171 1.59 21.46 -6.47
CA THR A 171 0.76 20.36 -5.99
C THR A 171 1.61 19.14 -5.66
N MET A 172 2.51 18.73 -6.54
CA MET A 172 3.40 17.59 -6.30
C MET A 172 4.31 17.79 -5.09
N ARG A 173 4.83 19.02 -4.88
CA ARG A 173 5.59 19.37 -3.67
C ARG A 173 4.73 19.26 -2.41
N GLN A 174 3.48 19.71 -2.46
CA GLN A 174 2.56 19.60 -1.32
C GLN A 174 2.22 18.14 -1.00
N LEU A 175 1.96 17.31 -2.01
CA LEU A 175 1.71 15.88 -1.85
C LEU A 175 2.93 15.17 -1.25
N ALA A 176 4.13 15.48 -1.74
CA ALA A 176 5.37 14.92 -1.18
C ALA A 176 5.58 15.34 0.29
N LYS A 177 5.25 16.60 0.66
CA LYS A 177 5.28 17.05 2.06
C LYS A 177 4.26 16.31 2.91
N ARG A 178 3.04 16.07 2.40
CA ARG A 178 2.00 15.30 3.10
C ARG A 178 2.42 13.84 3.28
N ALA A 179 3.00 13.21 2.27
CA ALA A 179 3.52 11.84 2.36
C ALA A 179 4.68 11.71 3.37
N LYS A 180 5.48 12.76 3.57
CA LYS A 180 6.52 12.82 4.62
C LYS A 180 5.96 13.07 6.01
N LYS A 181 4.82 13.76 6.13
CA LYS A 181 4.14 14.05 7.40
C LYS A 181 3.23 12.92 7.86
N LEU A 182 2.64 12.17 6.92
CA LEU A 182 1.96 10.93 7.25
C LEU A 182 3.01 9.99 7.87
N PRO A 183 2.77 9.45 9.07
CA PRO A 183 3.65 8.43 9.61
C PRO A 183 3.75 7.32 8.56
N ARG A 184 4.99 6.96 8.19
CA ARG A 184 5.25 5.84 7.27
C ARG A 184 4.47 4.62 7.78
N PRO A 185 4.03 3.70 6.91
CA PRO A 185 3.30 2.50 7.33
C PRO A 185 3.96 1.73 8.49
N GLY A 186 5.29 1.83 8.68
CA GLY A 186 5.99 1.26 9.84
C GLY A 186 6.14 2.14 11.10
N VAL A 187 5.55 3.34 11.15
CA VAL A 187 5.54 4.26 12.30
C VAL A 187 4.12 4.49 12.83
N ALA A 188 3.10 4.12 12.05
CA ALA A 188 1.67 4.25 12.35
C ALA A 188 1.06 2.97 12.95
N ALA A 189 1.89 2.07 13.46
CA ALA A 189 1.45 0.75 13.90
C ALA A 189 1.19 0.65 15.41
N PHE A 190 1.36 1.74 16.18
CA PHE A 190 0.95 1.74 17.58
C PHE A 190 -0.42 2.39 17.74
N ASP A 191 -1.38 1.62 18.23
CA ASP A 191 -2.71 2.09 18.58
C ASP A 191 -2.62 3.19 19.66
N ASN A 192 -3.68 3.99 19.80
CA ASN A 192 -3.73 5.07 20.79
C ASN A 192 -3.54 4.53 22.22
N ASP A 193 -4.05 3.34 22.50
CA ASP A 193 -3.92 2.67 23.80
C ASP A 193 -2.48 2.20 24.06
N GLU A 194 -1.81 1.68 23.03
CA GLU A 194 -0.40 1.28 23.09
C GLU A 194 0.51 2.50 23.35
N ARG A 195 0.21 3.63 22.71
CA ARG A 195 0.91 4.90 22.95
C ARG A 195 0.67 5.46 24.35
N ALA A 196 -0.56 5.34 24.85
CA ALA A 196 -0.92 5.77 26.19
C ALA A 196 -0.20 4.95 27.26
N TRP A 197 -0.12 3.63 27.09
CA TRP A 197 0.64 2.73 27.95
C TRP A 197 2.13 3.06 27.94
N MET A 198 2.75 3.20 26.76
CA MET A 198 4.18 3.56 26.67
C MET A 198 4.50 4.90 27.32
N LYS A 199 3.58 5.88 27.22
CA LYS A 199 3.73 7.18 27.86
C LYS A 199 3.56 7.10 29.38
N ARG A 200 2.67 6.23 29.87
CA ARG A 200 2.45 6.00 31.30
C ARG A 200 3.65 5.32 31.97
N GLU A 201 4.12 4.20 31.40
CA GLU A 201 5.17 3.37 32.03
C GLU A 201 6.58 3.92 31.80
N HIS A 202 6.85 4.50 30.63
CA HIS A 202 8.20 4.91 30.23
C HIS A 202 8.34 6.42 29.97
N GLY A 203 7.28 7.20 30.20
CA GLY A 203 7.25 8.66 30.04
C GLY A 203 7.21 9.15 28.59
N SER A 204 7.75 8.39 27.64
CA SER A 204 7.61 8.62 26.21
C SER A 204 7.86 7.37 25.38
N VAL A 205 7.21 7.27 24.22
CA VAL A 205 7.43 6.21 23.23
C VAL A 205 8.91 6.10 22.86
N TRP A 206 9.63 7.23 22.76
CA TRP A 206 11.04 7.24 22.41
C TRP A 206 11.95 6.68 23.51
N LYS A 207 11.63 6.92 24.79
CA LYS A 207 12.35 6.32 25.93
C LYS A 207 12.12 4.81 25.97
N PHE A 208 10.89 4.36 25.74
CA PHE A 208 10.55 2.94 25.60
C PHE A 208 11.37 2.28 24.49
N MET A 209 11.34 2.83 23.27
CA MET A 209 12.08 2.25 22.14
C MET A 209 13.59 2.18 22.38
N ARG A 210 14.17 3.22 23.00
CA ARG A 210 15.59 3.23 23.38
C ARG A 210 15.90 2.18 24.45
N ALA A 211 15.03 1.96 25.43
CA ALA A 211 15.22 0.98 26.49
C ALA A 211 15.25 -0.47 25.96
N PHE A 212 14.50 -0.74 24.89
CA PHE A 212 14.42 -2.06 24.24
C PHE A 212 15.28 -2.19 22.97
N GLY A 213 16.14 -1.21 22.68
CA GLY A 213 17.06 -1.25 21.52
C GLY A 213 16.38 -1.17 20.15
N LEU A 214 15.11 -0.74 20.10
CA LEU A 214 14.32 -0.68 18.88
C LEU A 214 14.62 0.62 18.12
N LYS A 215 14.97 0.52 16.84
CA LYS A 215 15.33 1.67 16.00
C LYS A 215 14.11 2.41 15.47
N GLY A 216 12.95 1.75 15.46
CA GLY A 216 11.65 2.37 15.17
C GLY A 216 11.46 2.76 13.71
N ASN A 217 12.28 2.21 12.82
CA ASN A 217 12.23 2.43 11.39
C ASN A 217 11.90 1.14 10.61
N SER A 218 11.54 0.07 11.32
CA SER A 218 11.19 -1.25 10.78
C SER A 218 9.85 -1.72 11.33
N GLU A 219 9.03 -2.36 10.49
CA GLU A 219 7.79 -3.07 10.91
C GLU A 219 8.11 -4.17 11.93
N GLU A 220 9.29 -4.78 11.81
CA GLU A 220 9.77 -5.81 12.73
C GLU A 220 10.02 -5.24 14.15
N ASP A 221 10.48 -3.99 14.24
CA ASP A 221 10.64 -3.29 15.52
C ASP A 221 9.28 -2.90 16.10
N ALA A 222 8.29 -2.63 15.24
CA ALA A 222 6.93 -2.31 15.66
C ALA A 222 6.22 -3.55 16.25
N GLU A 223 6.34 -4.71 15.60
CA GLU A 223 5.77 -5.96 16.12
C GLU A 223 6.44 -6.39 17.43
N LYS A 224 7.77 -6.24 17.53
CA LYS A 224 8.52 -6.47 18.79
C LYS A 224 8.02 -5.58 19.93
N ALA A 225 7.78 -4.30 19.65
CA ALA A 225 7.21 -3.39 20.64
C ALA A 225 5.78 -3.77 21.05
N ARG A 226 4.92 -4.18 20.12
CA ARG A 226 3.55 -4.66 20.44
C ARG A 226 3.57 -5.91 21.32
N GLN A 227 4.48 -6.84 21.03
CA GLN A 227 4.64 -8.05 21.84
C GLN A 227 5.04 -7.69 23.28
N ILE A 228 5.94 -6.73 23.46
CA ILE A 228 6.34 -6.23 24.79
C ILE A 228 5.15 -5.56 25.50
N ILE A 229 4.35 -4.76 24.80
CA ILE A 229 3.16 -4.14 25.37
C ILE A 229 2.15 -5.20 25.80
N ARG A 230 1.83 -6.18 24.95
CA ARG A 230 0.87 -7.25 25.27
C ARG A 230 1.33 -8.08 26.47
N SER A 231 2.62 -8.43 26.53
CA SER A 231 3.18 -9.16 27.66
C SER A 231 3.14 -8.39 28.98
N ASN A 232 3.12 -7.05 28.94
CA ASN A 232 3.07 -6.21 30.14
C ASN A 232 1.69 -5.59 30.44
N THR A 233 0.72 -5.69 29.52
CA THR A 233 -0.62 -5.10 29.65
C THR A 233 -1.70 -6.13 30.01
N ALA A 234 -1.36 -7.41 30.20
CA ALA A 234 -2.31 -8.36 30.78
C ALA A 234 -2.50 -8.05 32.28
N PRO A 235 -3.65 -7.47 32.68
CA PRO A 235 -4.58 -8.23 33.52
C PRO A 235 -6.09 -7.99 33.21
N ASP A 236 -6.93 -8.99 33.48
CA ASP A 236 -8.40 -8.96 33.61
C ASP A 236 -9.28 -8.51 32.42
N MET A 237 -9.23 -9.26 31.31
CA MET A 237 -10.38 -9.34 30.39
C MET A 237 -10.73 -10.82 30.14
N ALA A 238 -10.97 -11.54 31.23
CA ALA A 238 -11.60 -12.86 31.21
C ALA A 238 -13.11 -12.68 31.40
N ASP A 239 -13.80 -12.12 30.41
CA ASP A 239 -15.22 -12.40 30.26
C ASP A 239 -15.65 -12.21 28.81
N THR A 240 -15.30 -13.16 27.95
CA THR A 240 -16.29 -14.00 27.26
C THR A 240 -15.60 -14.99 26.33
N LEU A 241 -16.04 -16.24 26.46
CA LEU A 241 -16.04 -17.29 25.45
C LEU A 241 -14.72 -18.05 25.21
N GLY A 242 -14.55 -19.06 26.08
CA GLY A 242 -14.13 -20.40 25.68
C GLY A 242 -12.65 -20.55 25.37
N THR A 243 -11.84 -20.90 26.37
CA THR A 243 -10.47 -21.35 26.09
C THR A 243 -10.10 -22.54 26.96
N ASP A 244 -9.64 -23.54 26.22
CA ASP A 244 -9.24 -24.89 26.57
C ASP A 244 -8.34 -24.98 27.83
N ALA A 245 -8.62 -25.97 28.68
CA ALA A 245 -7.98 -26.14 29.99
C ALA A 245 -6.46 -26.38 29.92
N SER A 246 -5.91 -26.73 28.75
CA SER A 246 -4.46 -26.99 28.57
C SER A 246 -3.60 -25.71 28.50
N VAL A 247 -4.19 -24.57 28.10
CA VAL A 247 -3.44 -23.30 27.93
C VAL A 247 -3.23 -22.62 29.28
N VAL A 248 -4.17 -22.78 30.21
CA VAL A 248 -4.12 -22.19 31.56
C VAL A 248 -2.97 -22.79 32.38
N GLU A 249 -2.75 -24.10 32.25
CA GLU A 249 -1.68 -24.80 32.97
C GLU A 249 -0.29 -24.40 32.43
N SER A 250 -0.15 -24.27 31.10
CA SER A 250 1.09 -23.80 30.47
C SER A 250 1.45 -22.37 30.91
N ASN A 251 0.48 -21.46 30.96
CA ASN A 251 0.71 -20.07 31.39
C ASN A 251 1.11 -19.96 32.87
N ALA A 252 0.54 -20.79 33.74
CA ALA A 252 0.92 -20.84 35.15
C ALA A 252 2.37 -21.32 35.33
N LEU A 253 2.81 -22.30 34.53
CA LEU A 253 4.18 -22.81 34.54
C LEU A 253 5.18 -21.79 33.98
N VAL A 254 4.83 -21.07 32.93
CA VAL A 254 5.65 -19.96 32.39
C VAL A 254 5.82 -18.87 33.46
N ALA A 255 4.74 -18.49 34.15
CA ALA A 255 4.80 -17.48 35.21
C ALA A 255 5.67 -17.94 36.39
N GLN A 256 5.66 -19.23 36.73
CA GLN A 256 6.53 -19.79 37.76
C GLN A 256 8.00 -19.77 37.35
N ALA A 257 8.31 -20.12 36.10
CA ALA A 257 9.68 -20.12 35.57
C ALA A 257 10.25 -18.69 35.43
N ASN A 258 9.42 -17.70 35.07
CA ASN A 258 9.83 -16.30 34.93
C ASN A 258 10.38 -15.70 36.22
N LYS A 259 9.99 -16.20 37.40
CA LYS A 259 10.46 -15.70 38.71
C LYS A 259 11.98 -15.83 38.89
N TYR A 260 12.64 -16.70 38.14
CA TYR A 260 14.07 -16.95 38.28
C TYR A 260 14.95 -16.01 37.43
N PHE A 261 14.37 -15.27 36.48
CA PHE A 261 15.13 -14.49 35.50
C PHE A 261 14.89 -12.98 35.68
N GLY A 262 15.93 -12.18 35.41
CA GLY A 262 15.79 -10.72 35.34
C GLY A 262 15.27 -10.29 33.97
N ALA A 263 14.87 -9.03 33.84
CA ALA A 263 14.30 -8.49 32.59
C ALA A 263 15.25 -8.62 31.39
N LYS A 264 16.57 -8.58 31.62
CA LYS A 264 17.58 -8.74 30.56
C LYS A 264 17.69 -10.19 30.09
N GLU A 265 17.76 -11.13 31.04
CA GLU A 265 17.78 -12.57 30.76
C GLU A 265 16.50 -13.01 30.04
N LEU A 266 15.34 -12.57 30.53
CA LEU A 266 14.03 -12.87 29.91
C LEU A 266 13.97 -12.36 28.47
N GLY A 267 14.41 -11.12 28.24
CA GLY A 267 14.47 -10.56 26.90
C GLY A 267 15.33 -11.40 25.95
N TRP A 268 16.54 -11.78 26.36
CA TRP A 268 17.41 -12.62 25.55
C TRP A 268 16.85 -14.03 25.33
N ILE A 269 16.26 -14.65 26.37
CA ILE A 269 15.69 -16.00 26.28
C ILE A 269 14.51 -16.01 25.30
N ILE A 270 13.60 -15.04 25.40
CA ILE A 270 12.46 -14.92 24.48
C ILE A 270 12.95 -14.71 23.04
N ILE A 271 14.01 -13.93 22.83
CA ILE A 271 14.60 -13.71 21.50
C ILE A 271 15.17 -15.00 20.89
N ASN A 272 15.85 -15.83 21.67
CA ASN A 272 16.59 -16.99 21.14
C ASN A 272 15.80 -18.31 21.20
N TYR A 273 14.85 -18.44 22.12
CA TYR A 273 14.15 -19.68 22.43
C TYR A 273 12.62 -19.54 22.45
N GLY A 274 12.08 -18.35 22.21
CA GLY A 274 10.63 -18.07 22.16
C GLY A 274 10.00 -17.85 23.54
N ASP A 275 10.23 -18.77 24.47
CA ASP A 275 9.74 -18.68 25.85
C ASP A 275 10.69 -19.37 26.86
N VAL A 276 10.48 -19.10 28.14
CA VAL A 276 11.35 -19.59 29.23
C VAL A 276 11.23 -21.10 29.43
N LEU A 277 10.06 -21.70 29.21
CA LEU A 277 9.89 -23.14 29.29
C LEU A 277 10.65 -23.83 28.17
N SER A 278 10.55 -23.34 26.94
CA SER A 278 11.29 -23.82 25.78
C SER A 278 12.80 -23.76 26.03
N PHE A 279 13.30 -22.69 26.65
CA PHE A 279 14.70 -22.59 27.06
C PHE A 279 15.08 -23.63 28.13
N MET A 280 14.31 -23.75 29.22
CA MET A 280 14.61 -24.72 30.27
C MET A 280 14.51 -26.16 29.79
N VAL A 281 13.53 -26.47 28.93
CA VAL A 281 13.37 -27.78 28.27
C VAL A 281 14.55 -28.08 27.35
N SER A 282 15.04 -27.09 26.58
CA SER A 282 16.22 -27.26 25.73
C SER A 282 17.49 -27.63 26.51
N LEU A 283 17.56 -27.21 27.77
CA LEU A 283 18.65 -27.52 28.71
C LEU A 283 18.35 -28.75 29.61
N ARG A 284 17.22 -29.42 29.40
CA ARG A 284 16.71 -30.52 30.24
C ARG A 284 16.60 -30.16 31.74
N LEU A 285 16.26 -28.90 32.04
CA LEU A 285 16.12 -28.37 33.39
C LEU A 285 14.66 -28.38 33.84
N LYS A 286 14.42 -28.66 35.13
CA LYS A 286 13.07 -28.70 35.69
C LYS A 286 12.63 -27.30 36.14
N PHE A 287 11.54 -26.79 35.58
CA PHE A 287 10.95 -25.49 35.94
C PHE A 287 10.40 -25.41 37.36
N SER A 288 10.10 -26.56 37.98
CA SER A 288 9.63 -26.66 39.36
C SER A 288 10.74 -26.75 40.42
N ASP A 289 12.01 -26.96 40.04
CA ASP A 289 13.15 -26.98 40.98
C ASP A 289 13.86 -25.62 40.97
N ALA A 290 13.86 -24.93 42.11
CA ALA A 290 14.52 -23.63 42.27
C ALA A 290 16.02 -23.69 41.93
N ARG A 291 16.70 -24.81 42.19
CA ARG A 291 18.13 -24.98 41.85
C ARG A 291 18.34 -24.99 40.34
N ASP A 292 17.42 -25.61 39.61
CA ASP A 292 17.47 -25.64 38.15
C ASP A 292 17.06 -24.29 37.54
N GLY A 293 16.16 -23.54 38.19
CA GLY A 293 15.89 -22.13 37.87
C GLY A 293 17.13 -21.24 37.99
N PHE A 294 17.89 -21.35 39.09
CA PHE A 294 19.15 -20.62 39.27
C PHE A 294 20.24 -21.06 38.28
N LYS A 295 20.33 -22.35 37.95
CA LYS A 295 21.23 -22.84 36.89
C LYS A 295 20.87 -22.26 35.54
N ALA A 296 19.58 -22.26 35.18
CA ALA A 296 19.11 -21.71 33.92
C ALA A 296 19.44 -20.20 33.82
N LYS A 297 19.27 -19.45 34.91
CA LYS A 297 19.71 -18.05 34.98
C LYS A 297 21.22 -17.90 34.74
N LYS A 298 22.05 -18.73 35.38
CA LYS A 298 23.51 -18.69 35.20
C LYS A 298 23.91 -19.04 33.77
N ILE A 299 23.26 -20.03 33.15
CA ILE A 299 23.50 -20.42 31.76
C ILE A 299 23.08 -19.30 30.80
N ALA A 300 21.92 -18.69 31.01
CA ALA A 300 21.50 -17.52 30.24
C ALA A 300 22.52 -16.38 30.36
N ALA A 301 23.03 -16.10 31.57
CA ALA A 301 24.07 -15.08 31.77
C ALA A 301 25.39 -15.41 31.03
N ILE A 302 25.77 -16.68 30.95
CA ILE A 302 26.96 -17.13 30.21
C ILE A 302 26.73 -16.99 28.70
N LEU A 303 25.58 -17.44 28.19
CA LEU A 303 25.25 -17.34 26.76
C LEU A 303 25.01 -15.89 26.30
N MET A 304 24.70 -14.99 27.23
CA MET A 304 24.59 -13.55 27.00
C MET A 304 25.93 -12.82 27.10
N ALA A 305 26.98 -13.42 27.66
CA ALA A 305 28.27 -12.77 27.74
C ALA A 305 28.88 -12.66 26.34
N PRO A 306 29.40 -11.49 25.94
CA PRO A 306 30.11 -11.37 24.66
C PRO A 306 31.34 -12.30 24.71
N ASP A 307 31.61 -13.01 23.61
CA ASP A 307 32.81 -13.83 23.44
C ASP A 307 34.06 -12.96 23.71
N ALA A 308 34.60 -13.08 24.93
CA ALA A 308 35.93 -12.61 25.25
C ALA A 308 36.91 -13.71 24.83
N ASP A 309 37.80 -13.36 23.90
CA ASP A 309 38.99 -14.09 23.48
C ASP A 309 38.82 -15.54 23.02
N LYS A 310 38.70 -15.70 21.69
CA LYS A 310 39.48 -16.72 21.01
C LYS A 310 40.72 -16.05 20.41
N GLY A 311 41.83 -16.16 21.15
CA GLY A 311 43.15 -16.24 20.54
C GLY A 311 43.30 -17.53 19.71
#